data_AF-A0A1K2IRX4-F1
#
_entry.id   AF-A0A1K2IRX4-F1
#
_cell.length_a   1.000
_cell.length_b   1.000
_cell.length_c   1.000
_cell.angle_alpha   90.00
_cell.angle_beta   90.00
_cell.angle_gamma   90.00
#
_symmetry.space_group_name_H-M   'P 1'
#
loop_
_entity.id
_entity.type
_entity.pdbx_description
1 polymer ?
#
loop_
_entity_poly.entity_id
_entity_poly.type
_entity_poly.pdbx_seq_one_letter_code
_entity_poly.pdbx_strand_id
1 'polypeptide(L)' 'MKRKTIITYILGISLTTFLILVFIHFSNDHVECENKIENTIGANGEKISTKKHICKEQFNF' A
#
# COMPACT_ATOMS: atom_id res chain seq x y z
N MET A 1 -11.24 9.49 -37.42
CA MET A 1 -12.16 9.77 -36.29
C MET A 1 -12.35 11.27 -36.15
N LYS A 2 -13.54 11.74 -35.75
CA LYS A 2 -13.77 13.19 -35.55
C LYS A 2 -12.86 13.68 -34.41
N ARG A 3 -12.29 14.89 -34.54
CA ARG A 3 -11.39 15.50 -33.53
C ARG A 3 -11.99 15.49 -32.12
N LYS A 4 -13.30 15.72 -32.01
CA LYS A 4 -14.05 15.63 -30.73
C LYS A 4 -13.97 14.22 -30.12
N THR A 5 -14.15 13.18 -30.92
CA THR A 5 -14.06 11.78 -30.47
C THR A 5 -12.67 11.44 -29.94
N ILE A 6 -11.61 11.92 -30.61
CA ILE A 6 -10.23 11.70 -30.16
C ILE A 6 -9.98 12.40 -28.80
N ILE A 7 -10.42 13.65 -28.66
CA ILE A 7 -10.30 14.41 -27.40
C ILE A 7 -11.05 13.70 -26.27
N THR A 8 -12.26 13.19 -26.53
CA THR A 8 -13.03 12.42 -25.53
C THR A 8 -12.28 11.19 -25.07
N TYR A 9 -11.66 10.43 -25.97
CA TYR A 9 -10.85 9.27 -25.59
C TYR A 9 -9.62 9.63 -24.77
N ILE A 10 -8.90 10.69 -25.16
CA ILE A 10 -7.74 11.16 -24.41
C ILE A 10 -8.13 11.54 -22.99
N LEU A 11 -9.20 12.33 -22.82
CA LEU A 11 -9.69 12.73 -21.50
C LEU A 11 -10.14 11.52 -20.67
N GLY A 12 -10.83 10.55 -21.28
CA GLY A 12 -11.25 9.33 -20.61
C GLY A 12 -10.07 8.50 -20.11
N ILE A 13 -9.05 8.31 -20.96
CA ILE A 13 -7.82 7.59 -20.58
C ILE A 13 -7.10 8.34 -19.46
N SER A 14 -6.90 9.66 -19.60
CA SER A 14 -6.22 10.46 -18.58
C SER A 14 -6.92 10.41 -17.22
N LEU A 15 -8.26 10.54 -17.20
CA LEU A 15 -9.04 10.46 -15.97
C LEU A 15 -8.93 9.07 -15.33
N THR A 16 -9.05 8.02 -16.14
CA THR A 16 -8.98 6.63 -15.66
C THR A 16 -7.61 6.34 -15.05
N THR A 17 -6.54 6.72 -15.73
CA THR A 17 -5.16 6.58 -15.22
C THR A 17 -4.97 7.35 -13.91
N PHE A 18 -5.47 8.59 -13.83
CA PHE A 18 -5.37 9.39 -12.60
C PHE A 18 -6.07 8.70 -11.41
N LEU A 19 -7.29 8.20 -11.61
CA LEU A 19 -8.03 7.50 -10.56
C LEU A 19 -7.32 6.22 -10.10
N ILE A 20 -6.74 5.46 -11.02
CA ILE A 20 -5.96 4.25 -10.68
C ILE A 20 -4.74 4.63 -9.84
N LEU A 21 -4.00 5.67 -10.23
CA LEU A 21 -2.82 6.11 -9.47
C LEU A 21 -3.18 6.57 -8.06
N VAL A 22 -4.28 7.33 -7.92
CA VAL A 22 -4.80 7.75 -6.62
C VAL A 22 -5.19 6.54 -5.76
N PHE A 23 -5.91 5.57 -6.34
CA PHE A 23 -6.27 4.35 -5.64
C PHE A 23 -5.04 3.56 -5.16
N ILE A 24 -4.03 3.38 -6.03
CA ILE A 24 -2.77 2.71 -5.68
C ILE A 24 -2.04 3.46 -4.57
N HIS A 25 -2.01 4.79 -4.62
CA HIS A 25 -1.32 5.60 -3.61
C HIS A 25 -1.93 5.40 -2.21
N PHE A 26 -3.26 5.53 -2.09
CA PHE A 26 -3.96 5.38 -0.81
C PHE A 26 -4.10 3.92 -0.36
N SER A 27 -4.01 2.95 -1.27
CA SER A 27 -4.01 1.54 -0.89
C SER A 27 -2.64 1.02 -0.44
N ASN A 28 -1.57 1.80 -0.66
CA ASN A 28 -0.18 1.43 -0.34
C ASN A 28 0.49 2.46 0.58
N ASP A 29 -0.26 3.30 1.26
CA ASP A 29 0.31 4.31 2.17
C ASP A 29 0.69 3.70 3.53
N HIS A 30 0.28 2.46 3.82
CA HIS A 30 0.67 1.66 4.98
C HIS A 30 0.49 2.40 6.31
N VAL A 31 -0.44 3.36 6.35
CA VAL A 31 -0.68 4.18 7.54
C VAL A 31 -1.25 3.36 8.70
N GLU A 32 -1.85 2.20 8.39
CA GLU A 32 -2.35 1.24 9.37
C GLU A 32 -1.35 0.12 9.72
N CYS A 33 -0.12 0.21 9.20
CA CYS A 33 0.94 -0.75 9.44
C CYS A 33 1.93 -0.28 10.51
N GLU A 34 2.27 -1.18 11.42
CA GLU A 34 3.28 -0.96 12.44
C GLU A 34 4.29 -2.11 12.52
N ASN A 35 5.52 -1.78 12.91
CA ASN A 35 6.55 -2.76 13.22
C ASN A 35 6.73 -2.81 14.73
N LYS A 36 6.32 -3.91 15.35
CA LYS A 36 6.50 -4.14 16.78
C LYS A 36 7.75 -4.98 17.02
N ILE A 37 8.64 -4.51 17.89
CA ILE A 37 9.81 -5.27 18.32
C ILE A 37 9.55 -5.78 19.73
N GLU A 38 9.47 -7.10 19.86
CA GLU A 38 9.33 -7.78 21.15
C GLU A 38 10.67 -8.39 21.53
N ASN A 39 11.23 -7.94 22.65
CA ASN A 39 12.46 -8.51 23.19
C ASN A 39 12.09 -9.44 24.34
N THR A 40 12.42 -10.72 24.20
CA THR A 40 12.21 -11.76 25.20
C THR A 40 13.54 -12.37 25.62
N ILE A 41 13.57 -12.98 26.79
CA ILE A 41 14.72 -13.77 27.26
C ILE A 41 14.38 -15.24 27.02
N GLY A 42 15.20 -15.90 26.21
CA GLY A 42 15.08 -17.32 25.91
C GLY A 42 15.48 -18.20 27.10
N ALA A 43 15.18 -19.50 26.99
CA ALA A 43 15.38 -20.44 28.09
C ALA A 43 16.85 -20.58 28.54
N ASN A 44 17.82 -20.20 27.68
CA ASN A 44 19.25 -20.28 27.99
C ASN A 44 19.84 -18.89 28.34
N GLY A 45 19.00 -17.89 28.60
CA GLY A 45 19.41 -16.52 28.93
C GLY A 45 19.78 -15.66 27.73
N GLU A 46 19.60 -16.16 26.51
CA GLU A 46 19.79 -15.40 25.27
C GLU A 46 18.72 -14.33 25.10
N LYS A 47 19.09 -13.16 24.58
CA LYS A 47 18.12 -12.12 24.20
C LYS A 47 17.56 -12.45 22.81
N ILE A 48 16.27 -12.73 22.75
CA ILE A 48 15.54 -12.97 21.50
C ILE A 48 14.84 -11.66 21.14
N SER A 49 15.09 -11.14 19.95
CA SER A 49 14.36 -9.99 19.41
C SER A 49 13.48 -10.47 18.27
N THR A 50 12.16 -10.41 18.47
CA THR A 50 11.17 -10.75 17.47
C THR A 50 10.60 -9.47 16.87
N LYS A 51 10.87 -9.24 15.58
CA LYS A 51 10.23 -8.18 14.81
C LYS A 51 8.94 -8.72 14.21
N LYS A 52 7.81 -8.18 14.63
CA LYS A 52 6.48 -8.49 14.10
C LYS A 52 5.99 -7.31 13.27
N HIS A 53 5.64 -7.58 12.02
CA HIS A 53 4.95 -6.63 11.16
C HIS A 53 3.44 -6.83 11.33
N ILE A 54 2.70 -5.76 11.65
CA ILE A 54 1.26 -5.79 11.87
C ILE A 54 0.66 -4.76 10.92
N CYS A 55 -0.08 -5.22 9.90
CA CYS A 55 -0.89 -4.35 9.03
C CYS A 55 -2.37 -4.69 9.23
N LYS A 56 -3.20 -3.66 9.40
CA LYS A 56 -4.67 -3.80 9.49
C LYS A 56 -5.39 -3.53 8.17
N GLU A 57 -4.64 -3.18 7.13
CA GLU A 57 -5.17 -2.95 5.79
C GLU A 57 -5.83 -4.21 5.23
N GLN A 58 -6.95 -4.03 4.53
CA GLN A 58 -7.66 -5.13 3.86
C GLN A 58 -6.80 -5.81 2.79
N PHE A 59 -5.89 -5.06 2.18
CA PHE A 59 -4.90 -5.57 1.24
C PHE A 59 -3.51 -5.31 1.83
N ASN A 60 -2.86 -6.34 2.34
CA ASN A 60 -1.53 -6.27 2.95
C ASN A 60 -0.56 -7.20 2.19
N PHE A 61 0.25 -6.64 1.30
CA PHE A 61 1.28 -7.37 0.55
C PHE A 61 2.68 -7.03 1.05
#